data_AF-A0A8B6BMM2-F1
#
_entry.id   AF-A0A8B6BMM2-F1
#
_cell.length_a   1.000
_cell.length_b   1.000
_cell.length_c   1.000
_cell.angle_alpha   90.00
_cell.angle_beta   90.00
_cell.angle_gamma   90.00
#
_symmetry.space_group_name_H-M   'P 1'
#
loop_
_entity.id
_entity.type
_entity.pdbx_description
1 polymer ?
#
loop_
_entity_poly.entity_id
_entity_poly.type
_entity_poly.pdbx_seq_one_letter_code
_entity_poly.pdbx_strand_id
1 'polypeptide(L)'
;MDAHINHLHEGVNSTVTHLRQVYWIPRIRQRVKVILRKCVNCRKVTGHAYQQPDPPPLPKERRRLCWSYVGDIIKDQKRRGFIERRTENGNQSNRIHYIPHHAVKKDSSTTPIRIVYDCSCHESPHKASLNDCLMSVPPMLNDLTGILARFRLHKHAVTTDIEKAFLNVELDKEDRDVTRFFWLSDPSDPDSPLITYRFRVVLFGTTCSPYILNATLMKHFKLNSCKNSRDTEKRPVC
;
A
#
# COMPACT_ATOMS: atom_id res chain seq x y z
N MET A 1 12.90 26.31 -38.04
CA MET A 1 13.16 25.22 -37.06
C MET A 1 14.56 25.41 -36.48
N ASP A 2 15.49 25.86 -37.30
CA ASP A 2 16.92 26.05 -36.97
C ASP A 2 17.14 27.00 -35.80
N ALA A 3 16.43 28.14 -35.75
CA ALA A 3 16.47 29.05 -34.59
C ALA A 3 16.09 28.36 -33.26
N HIS A 4 15.17 27.39 -33.27
CA HIS A 4 14.77 26.69 -32.05
C HIS A 4 15.79 25.62 -31.62
N ILE A 5 16.45 24.99 -32.58
CA ILE A 5 17.47 23.94 -32.35
C ILE A 5 18.78 24.58 -31.91
N ASN A 6 19.20 25.67 -32.56
CA ASN A 6 20.45 26.39 -32.26
C ASN A 6 20.44 27.03 -30.86
N HIS A 7 19.25 27.33 -30.35
CA HIS A 7 19.04 27.88 -29.00
C HIS A 7 18.53 26.83 -28.01
N LEU A 8 19.05 25.60 -28.13
CA LEU A 8 18.93 24.53 -27.13
C LEU A 8 17.51 24.26 -26.62
N HIS A 9 16.50 24.43 -27.46
CA HIS A 9 15.11 24.17 -27.13
C HIS A 9 14.52 25.03 -25.99
N GLU A 10 15.00 26.26 -25.77
CA GLU A 10 14.53 27.24 -24.75
C GLU A 10 13.05 27.69 -24.85
N GLY A 11 12.27 27.07 -25.74
CA GLY A 11 10.83 27.26 -25.85
C GLY A 11 10.41 28.43 -26.72
N VAL A 12 9.10 28.73 -26.67
CA VAL A 12 8.42 29.62 -27.63
C VAL A 12 8.88 31.07 -27.49
N ASN A 13 9.08 31.56 -26.26
CA ASN A 13 9.44 32.95 -26.02
C ASN A 13 10.83 33.27 -26.56
N SER A 14 11.84 32.45 -26.21
CA SER A 14 13.22 32.61 -26.69
C SER A 14 13.30 32.55 -28.22
N THR A 15 12.66 31.54 -28.82
CA THR A 15 12.63 31.38 -30.29
C THR A 15 12.00 32.60 -31.00
N VAL A 16 10.93 33.18 -30.44
CA VAL A 16 10.29 34.38 -31.00
C VAL A 16 11.20 35.61 -30.89
N THR A 17 11.88 35.78 -29.76
CA THR A 17 12.82 36.90 -29.55
C THR A 17 13.93 36.88 -30.57
N HIS A 18 14.54 35.71 -30.81
CA HIS A 18 15.63 35.59 -31.78
C HIS A 18 15.16 35.83 -33.23
N LEU A 19 14.03 35.26 -33.63
CA LEU A 19 13.53 35.46 -34.99
C LEU A 19 13.17 36.93 -35.27
N ARG A 20 12.78 37.70 -34.26
CA ARG A 20 12.51 39.14 -34.39
C ARG A 20 13.76 40.00 -34.59
N GLN A 21 14.95 39.48 -34.28
CA GLN A 21 16.21 40.19 -34.53
C GLN A 21 16.54 40.27 -36.03
N VAL A 22 16.00 39.35 -36.83
CA VAL A 22 16.37 39.17 -38.24
C VAL A 22 15.16 39.28 -39.18
N TYR A 23 13.96 38.94 -38.72
CA TYR A 23 12.78 38.85 -39.57
C TYR A 23 11.55 39.56 -38.98
N TRP A 24 10.77 40.19 -39.85
CA TRP A 24 9.45 40.71 -39.50
C TRP A 24 8.35 39.75 -39.96
N ILE A 25 7.95 38.81 -39.10
CA ILE A 25 6.94 37.79 -39.41
C ILE A 25 5.64 38.10 -38.66
N PRO A 26 4.52 38.39 -39.35
CA PRO A 26 3.22 38.54 -38.72
C PRO A 26 2.78 37.26 -37.98
N ARG A 27 2.20 37.41 -36.78
CA ARG A 27 1.73 36.28 -35.94
C ARG A 27 2.81 35.22 -35.65
N ILE A 28 4.06 35.65 -35.53
CA ILE A 28 5.22 34.77 -35.32
C ILE A 28 5.05 33.83 -34.12
N ARG A 29 4.44 34.31 -33.03
CA ARG A 29 4.23 33.52 -31.81
C ARG A 29 3.35 32.29 -32.06
N GLN A 30 2.25 32.45 -32.80
CA GLN A 30 1.35 31.35 -33.14
C GLN A 30 2.06 30.35 -34.06
N ARG A 31 2.82 30.85 -35.05
CA ARG A 31 3.56 30.00 -35.98
C ARG A 31 4.66 29.20 -35.28
N VAL A 32 5.42 29.82 -34.38
CA VAL A 32 6.44 29.18 -33.55
C VAL A 32 5.82 28.10 -32.67
N LYS A 33 4.67 28.35 -32.01
CA LYS A 33 3.97 27.31 -31.22
C LYS A 33 3.65 26.06 -32.06
N VAL A 34 3.16 26.23 -33.28
CA VAL A 34 2.82 25.11 -34.17
C VAL A 34 4.07 24.32 -34.58
N ILE A 35 5.17 25.02 -34.87
CA ILE A 35 6.44 24.40 -35.25
C ILE A 35 7.06 23.63 -34.08
N LEU A 36 7.11 24.25 -32.90
CA LEU A 36 7.70 23.64 -31.70
C LEU A 36 6.91 22.45 -31.18
N ARG A 37 5.59 22.40 -31.37
CA ARG A 37 4.76 21.20 -31.09
C ARG A 37 5.20 19.95 -31.85
N LYS A 38 5.88 20.12 -32.99
CA LYS A 38 6.44 19.02 -33.78
C LYS A 38 7.86 18.62 -33.36
N CYS A 39 8.48 19.34 -32.42
CA CYS A 39 9.82 19.02 -31.93
C CYS A 39 9.78 17.78 -31.02
N VAL A 40 10.51 16.73 -31.42
CA VAL A 40 10.59 15.46 -30.67
C VAL A 40 11.25 15.67 -29.31
N ASN A 41 12.30 16.48 -29.22
CA ASN A 41 13.01 16.75 -27.97
C ASN A 41 12.12 17.46 -26.95
N CYS A 42 11.45 18.54 -27.36
CA CYS A 42 10.48 19.21 -26.48
C CYS A 42 9.33 18.28 -26.09
N ARG A 43 8.81 17.46 -27.03
CA ARG A 43 7.72 16.53 -26.74
C ARG A 43 8.11 15.45 -25.72
N LYS A 44 9.38 15.02 -25.70
CA LYS A 44 9.89 14.09 -24.68
C LYS A 44 10.00 14.75 -23.30
N VAL A 45 10.46 16.00 -23.25
CA VAL A 45 10.62 16.74 -21.98
C VAL A 45 9.28 17.20 -21.41
N THR A 46 8.31 17.56 -22.25
CA THR A 46 7.00 18.08 -21.84
C THR A 46 5.87 17.07 -21.95
N GLY A 47 6.17 15.80 -22.25
CA GLY A 47 5.17 14.75 -22.37
C GLY A 47 4.58 14.42 -21.00
N HIS A 48 3.25 14.37 -20.89
CA HIS A 48 2.60 13.84 -19.70
C HIS A 48 2.90 12.34 -19.57
N ALA A 49 2.99 11.84 -18.33
CA ALA A 49 3.07 10.42 -18.06
C ALA A 49 1.90 9.69 -18.73
N TYR A 50 2.13 8.43 -19.14
CA TYR A 50 1.08 7.59 -19.70
C TYR A 50 -0.10 7.50 -18.73
N GLN A 51 -1.25 8.04 -19.12
CA GLN A 51 -2.50 7.85 -18.38
C GLN A 51 -3.03 6.45 -18.72
N GLN A 52 -3.12 5.58 -17.71
CA GLN A 52 -3.75 4.29 -17.91
C GLN A 52 -5.23 4.52 -18.29
N PRO A 53 -5.74 3.81 -19.32
CA PRO A 53 -7.15 3.87 -19.66
C PRO A 53 -7.98 3.34 -18.50
N ASP A 54 -9.22 3.79 -18.41
CA ASP A 54 -10.17 3.25 -17.44
C ASP A 54 -10.24 1.72 -17.60
N PRO A 55 -10.04 0.96 -16.52
CA PRO A 55 -10.04 -0.49 -16.60
C PRO A 55 -11.41 -0.98 -17.11
N PRO A 56 -11.44 -2.01 -17.96
CA PRO A 56 -12.70 -2.54 -18.47
C PRO A 56 -13.56 -3.06 -17.30
N PRO A 57 -14.90 -2.95 -17.40
CA PRO A 57 -15.80 -3.48 -16.38
C PRO A 57 -15.57 -4.98 -16.20
N LEU A 58 -15.46 -5.41 -14.94
CA LEU A 58 -15.13 -6.79 -14.59
C LEU A 58 -16.22 -7.76 -15.14
N PRO A 59 -15.82 -8.94 -15.68
CA PRO A 59 -16.75 -9.95 -16.17
C PRO A 59 -17.76 -10.39 -15.10
N LYS A 60 -19.03 -10.57 -15.49
CA LYS A 60 -20.12 -10.93 -14.57
C LYS A 60 -19.87 -12.27 -13.86
N GLU A 61 -19.18 -13.23 -14.49
CA GLU A 61 -18.90 -14.55 -13.90
C GLU A 61 -17.89 -14.47 -12.74
N ARG A 62 -16.92 -13.53 -12.78
CA ARG A 62 -16.01 -13.27 -11.64
C ARG A 62 -16.73 -12.71 -10.42
N ARG A 63 -17.95 -12.18 -10.61
CA ARG A 63 -18.68 -11.39 -9.61
C ARG A 63 -19.62 -12.21 -8.71
N ARG A 64 -19.94 -13.47 -9.01
CA ARG A 64 -20.85 -14.27 -8.13
C ARG A 64 -20.11 -15.25 -7.22
N LEU A 65 -19.20 -16.06 -7.75
CA LEU A 65 -18.49 -17.08 -6.95
C LEU A 65 -17.43 -16.49 -6.01
N CYS A 66 -16.84 -15.36 -6.38
CA CYS A 66 -15.83 -14.70 -5.54
C CYS A 66 -16.47 -13.97 -4.35
N TRP A 67 -17.66 -13.37 -4.53
CA TRP A 67 -18.29 -12.51 -3.52
C TRP A 67 -18.90 -13.28 -2.36
N SER A 68 -19.48 -14.46 -2.60
CA SER A 68 -19.94 -15.34 -1.52
C SER A 68 -18.78 -15.80 -0.64
N TYR A 69 -17.68 -16.25 -1.26
CA TYR A 69 -16.45 -16.65 -0.57
C TYR A 69 -15.83 -15.50 0.25
N VAL A 70 -15.75 -14.30 -0.33
CA VAL A 70 -15.25 -13.11 0.38
C VAL A 70 -16.19 -12.76 1.55
N GLY A 71 -17.50 -12.88 1.34
CA GLY A 71 -18.50 -12.70 2.40
C GLY A 71 -18.28 -13.67 3.56
N ASP A 72 -17.99 -14.93 3.29
CA ASP A 72 -17.71 -15.93 4.33
C ASP A 72 -16.39 -15.67 5.06
N ILE A 73 -15.35 -15.20 4.35
CA ILE A 73 -14.10 -14.75 4.97
C ILE A 73 -14.36 -13.57 5.92
N ILE A 74 -15.16 -12.58 5.50
CA ILE A 74 -15.49 -11.42 6.35
C ILE A 74 -16.32 -11.82 7.57
N LYS A 75 -17.28 -12.75 7.40
CA LYS A 75 -18.03 -13.33 8.53
C LYS A 75 -17.10 -14.03 9.52
N ASP A 76 -16.13 -14.82 9.04
CA ASP A 76 -15.14 -15.47 9.89
C ASP A 76 -14.26 -14.46 10.63
N GLN A 77 -13.72 -13.45 9.93
CA GLN A 77 -12.92 -12.39 10.54
C GLN A 77 -13.69 -11.66 11.65
N LYS A 78 -14.97 -11.37 11.42
CA LYS A 78 -15.85 -10.75 12.42
C LYS A 78 -16.07 -11.69 13.61
N ARG A 79 -16.40 -12.96 13.36
CA ARG A 79 -16.62 -13.99 14.39
C ARG A 79 -15.39 -14.17 15.28
N ARG A 80 -14.19 -14.15 14.69
CA ARG A 80 -12.91 -14.26 15.40
C ARG A 80 -12.47 -12.97 16.10
N GLY A 81 -13.21 -11.87 15.92
CA GLY A 81 -12.91 -10.59 16.57
C GLY A 81 -11.78 -9.79 15.92
N PHE A 82 -11.37 -10.12 14.70
CA PHE A 82 -10.33 -9.37 13.98
C PHE A 82 -10.83 -8.05 13.42
N ILE A 83 -12.12 -8.01 13.08
CA ILE A 83 -12.81 -6.82 12.60
C ILE A 83 -14.06 -6.58 13.43
N GLU A 84 -14.48 -5.33 13.50
CA GLU A 84 -15.73 -4.93 14.15
C GLU A 84 -16.51 -3.97 13.26
N ARG A 85 -17.84 -4.07 13.32
CA ARG A 85 -18.73 -3.15 12.61
C ARG A 85 -18.66 -1.81 13.33
N ARG A 86 -18.55 -0.72 12.57
CA ARG A 86 -18.71 0.62 13.11
C ARG A 86 -20.16 1.08 12.98
N THR A 87 -20.69 1.64 14.06
CA THR A 87 -21.97 2.36 14.08
C THR A 87 -21.70 3.87 14.01
N GLU A 88 -22.62 4.61 13.40
CA GLU A 88 -22.49 6.07 13.17
C GLU A 88 -22.64 6.89 14.47
N ASN A 89 -23.13 6.28 15.55
CA ASN A 89 -23.45 6.94 16.83
C ASN A 89 -22.24 7.08 17.79
N GLY A 90 -21.02 6.82 17.33
CA GLY A 90 -19.81 6.93 18.15
C GLY A 90 -19.11 8.28 17.99
N ASN A 91 -18.29 8.67 18.97
CA ASN A 91 -17.41 9.84 18.86
C ASN A 91 -16.64 9.81 17.52
N GLN A 92 -16.73 10.90 16.76
CA GLN A 92 -15.98 11.06 15.53
C GLN A 92 -14.50 11.16 15.89
N SER A 93 -13.70 10.20 15.41
CA SER A 93 -12.24 10.33 15.48
C SER A 93 -11.80 11.40 14.49
N ASN A 94 -10.82 12.21 14.87
CA ASN A 94 -10.18 13.16 13.97
C ASN A 94 -9.31 12.48 12.91
N ARG A 95 -8.99 11.18 13.07
CA ARG A 95 -8.14 10.39 12.16
C ARG A 95 -8.94 9.25 11.57
N ILE A 96 -9.33 9.39 10.31
CA ILE A 96 -10.19 8.44 9.59
C ILE A 96 -9.58 8.14 8.24
N HIS A 97 -9.48 6.86 7.88
CA HIS A 97 -9.04 6.43 6.56
C HIS A 97 -9.74 5.14 6.14
N TYR A 98 -10.07 5.04 4.85
CA TYR A 98 -10.71 3.88 4.24
C TYR A 98 -9.71 3.16 3.33
N ILE A 99 -9.47 1.89 3.62
CA ILE A 99 -8.56 1.03 2.88
C ILE A 99 -9.35 0.32 1.77
N PRO A 100 -8.97 0.48 0.50
CA PRO A 100 -9.55 -0.31 -0.57
C PRO A 100 -9.13 -1.77 -0.42
N HIS A 101 -10.02 -2.68 -0.80
CA HIS A 101 -9.73 -4.10 -0.82
C HIS A 101 -10.19 -4.75 -2.11
N HIS A 102 -9.57 -5.88 -2.43
CA HIS A 102 -9.99 -6.73 -3.53
C HIS A 102 -9.62 -8.18 -3.25
N ALA A 103 -10.35 -9.09 -3.89
CA ALA A 103 -10.10 -10.52 -3.77
C ALA A 103 -9.10 -11.00 -4.83
N VAL A 104 -8.11 -11.78 -4.39
CA VAL A 104 -7.11 -12.41 -5.25
C VAL A 104 -7.24 -13.92 -5.12
N LYS A 105 -7.26 -14.61 -6.27
CA LYS A 105 -7.23 -16.07 -6.30
C LYS A 105 -5.79 -16.55 -6.07
N LYS A 106 -5.63 -17.56 -5.24
CA LYS A 106 -4.36 -18.24 -4.99
C LYS A 106 -4.40 -19.65 -5.56
N ASP A 107 -3.22 -20.15 -5.93
CA ASP A 107 -2.98 -21.55 -6.22
C ASP A 107 -2.83 -22.34 -4.91
N SER A 108 -3.91 -22.38 -4.12
CA SER A 108 -3.99 -23.10 -2.86
C SER A 108 -5.30 -23.89 -2.82
N SER A 109 -5.22 -25.18 -2.52
CA SER A 109 -6.38 -26.05 -2.36
C SER A 109 -7.21 -25.70 -1.13
N THR A 110 -6.59 -25.19 -0.06
CA THR A 110 -7.24 -24.88 1.21
C THR A 110 -7.63 -23.40 1.35
N THR A 111 -6.90 -22.49 0.70
CA THR A 111 -7.17 -21.04 0.75
C THR A 111 -7.19 -20.41 -0.65
N PRO A 112 -8.16 -20.82 -1.50
CA PRO A 112 -8.19 -20.42 -2.90
C PRO A 112 -8.43 -18.93 -3.12
N ILE A 113 -8.98 -18.21 -2.13
CA ILE A 113 -9.25 -16.77 -2.19
C ILE A 113 -8.65 -16.06 -0.97
N ARG A 114 -7.96 -14.94 -1.21
CA ARG A 114 -7.46 -14.02 -0.19
C ARG A 114 -7.98 -12.61 -0.45
N ILE A 115 -8.37 -11.91 0.60
CA ILE A 115 -8.65 -10.47 0.56
C ILE A 115 -7.33 -9.72 0.74
N VAL A 116 -7.02 -8.83 -0.21
CA VAL A 116 -5.89 -7.91 -0.15
C VAL A 116 -6.42 -6.53 0.24
N TYR A 117 -5.87 -5.98 1.32
CA TYR A 117 -6.13 -4.61 1.78
C TYR A 117 -4.96 -3.74 1.34
N ASP A 118 -5.21 -2.78 0.46
CA ASP A 118 -4.16 -1.97 -0.15
C ASP A 118 -3.97 -0.66 0.61
N CYS A 119 -3.05 -0.68 1.58
CA CYS A 119 -2.69 0.48 2.38
C CYS A 119 -1.74 1.46 1.66
N SER A 120 -1.26 1.10 0.46
CA SER A 120 -0.45 1.96 -0.41
C SER A 120 -1.28 2.74 -1.43
N CYS A 121 -2.58 2.48 -1.52
CA CYS A 121 -3.45 3.17 -2.46
C CYS A 121 -3.57 4.67 -2.11
N HIS A 122 -3.35 5.51 -3.11
CA HIS A 122 -3.59 6.96 -3.03
C HIS A 122 -4.97 7.29 -3.60
N GLU A 123 -5.71 8.18 -2.96
CA GLU A 123 -6.99 8.70 -3.50
C GLU A 123 -6.75 9.54 -4.76
N SER A 124 -5.63 10.27 -4.80
CA SER A 124 -5.18 11.05 -5.94
C SER A 124 -3.66 11.22 -5.88
N PRO A 125 -2.98 11.61 -6.98
CA PRO A 125 -1.52 11.77 -7.00
C PRO A 125 -0.93 12.72 -5.95
N HIS A 126 -1.75 13.57 -5.33
CA HIS A 126 -1.32 14.58 -4.35
C HIS A 126 -1.76 14.27 -2.92
N LYS A 127 -2.52 13.20 -2.70
CA LYS A 127 -2.98 12.79 -1.36
C LYS A 127 -2.13 11.61 -0.89
N ALA A 128 -1.69 11.65 0.36
CA ALA A 128 -0.95 10.58 1.00
C ALA A 128 -1.80 9.31 1.14
N SER A 129 -1.18 8.15 0.96
CA SER A 129 -1.75 6.85 1.34
C SER A 129 -1.63 6.64 2.86
N LEU A 130 -2.28 5.59 3.38
CA LEU A 130 -2.08 5.20 4.77
C LEU A 130 -0.60 4.93 5.06
N ASN A 131 0.10 4.23 4.16
CA ASN A 131 1.51 3.89 4.35
C ASN A 131 2.44 5.10 4.35
N ASP A 132 2.11 6.18 3.64
CA ASP A 132 2.89 7.43 3.67
C ASP A 132 2.74 8.17 5.00
N CYS A 133 1.59 8.01 5.66
CA CYS A 133 1.29 8.60 6.96
C CYS A 133 1.82 7.75 8.14
N LEU A 134 2.21 6.51 7.89
CA LEU A 134 2.73 5.60 8.90
C LEU A 134 4.26 5.69 8.98
N MET A 135 4.80 5.55 10.18
CA MET A 135 6.24 5.54 10.37
C MET A 135 6.86 4.34 9.63
N SER A 136 7.67 4.65 8.62
CA SER A 136 8.53 3.65 7.98
C SER A 136 9.71 3.37 8.89
N VAL A 137 9.67 2.23 9.57
CA VAL A 137 10.79 1.77 10.40
C VAL A 137 11.65 0.83 9.55
N PRO A 138 12.99 0.92 9.62
CA PRO A 138 13.86 -0.08 8.98
C PRO A 138 13.38 -1.47 9.37
N PRO A 139 13.23 -2.39 8.40
CA PRO A 139 12.75 -3.73 8.71
C PRO A 139 13.70 -4.32 9.74
N MET A 140 13.15 -4.71 10.89
CA MET A 140 13.88 -5.41 11.93
C MET A 140 14.16 -6.82 11.41
N LEU A 141 15.07 -6.92 10.44
CA LEU A 141 15.44 -8.16 9.80
C LEU A 141 16.17 -9.01 10.83
N ASN A 142 15.67 -10.22 11.02
CA ASN A 142 16.44 -11.22 11.73
C ASN A 142 17.73 -11.46 10.94
N ASP A 143 18.89 -11.42 11.62
CA ASP A 143 20.17 -11.79 11.02
C ASP A 143 20.11 -13.26 10.63
N LEU A 144 19.75 -13.51 9.36
CA LEU A 144 19.57 -14.86 8.83
C LEU A 144 20.89 -15.63 8.89
N THR A 145 22.01 -14.98 8.63
CA THR A 145 23.34 -15.59 8.74
C THR A 145 23.62 -16.01 10.17
N GLY A 146 23.38 -15.13 11.14
CA GLY A 146 23.53 -15.45 12.57
C GLY A 146 22.54 -16.50 13.07
N ILE A 147 21.33 -16.57 12.52
CA ILE A 147 20.38 -17.66 12.80
C ILE A 147 20.92 -18.98 12.25
N LEU A 148 21.31 -19.04 10.98
CA LEU A 148 21.82 -20.25 10.35
C LEU A 148 23.11 -20.74 11.02
N ALA A 149 24.00 -19.84 11.42
CA ALA A 149 25.21 -20.17 12.17
C ALA A 149 24.88 -20.81 13.53
N ARG A 150 23.93 -20.24 14.30
CA ARG A 150 23.48 -20.81 15.58
C ARG A 150 22.81 -22.17 15.41
N PHE A 151 22.01 -22.35 14.35
CA PHE A 151 21.41 -23.64 14.01
C PHE A 151 22.46 -24.72 13.73
N ARG A 152 23.60 -24.35 13.14
CA ARG A 152 24.72 -25.27 12.87
C ARG A 152 25.62 -25.52 14.08
N LEU A 153 25.66 -24.60 15.04
CA LEU A 153 26.53 -24.70 16.21
C LEU A 153 26.01 -25.71 17.24
N HIS A 154 24.68 -25.83 17.38
CA HIS A 154 24.06 -26.72 18.37
C HIS A 154 23.58 -28.02 17.73
N LYS A 155 23.70 -29.13 18.48
CA LYS A 155 23.28 -30.47 18.03
C LYS A 155 21.77 -30.58 17.78
N HIS A 156 20.99 -29.74 18.46
CA HIS A 156 19.53 -29.76 18.39
C HIS A 156 19.02 -28.35 18.15
N ALA A 157 18.05 -28.22 17.24
CA ALA A 157 17.37 -26.97 16.93
C ALA A 157 15.85 -27.20 16.90
N VAL A 158 15.09 -26.20 17.35
CA VAL A 158 13.63 -26.24 17.36
C VAL A 158 13.11 -25.06 16.54
N THR A 159 12.20 -25.35 15.61
CA THR A 159 11.50 -24.35 14.79
C THR A 159 10.02 -24.40 15.09
N THR A 160 9.37 -23.24 15.14
CA THR A 160 7.93 -23.14 15.26
C THR A 160 7.42 -22.02 14.36
N ASP A 161 6.20 -22.18 13.83
CA ASP A 161 5.51 -21.16 13.05
C ASP A 161 4.39 -20.55 13.88
N ILE A 162 4.30 -19.22 13.91
CA ILE A 162 3.22 -18.51 14.60
C ILE A 162 2.14 -18.25 13.55
N GLU A 163 1.16 -19.15 13.49
CA GLU A 163 0.08 -19.02 12.54
C GLU A 163 -0.63 -17.67 12.70
N LYS A 164 -0.73 -16.91 11.59
CA LYS A 164 -1.45 -15.63 11.52
C LYS A 164 -0.99 -14.62 12.59
N ALA A 165 0.31 -14.56 12.86
CA ALA A 165 0.92 -13.76 13.93
C ALA A 165 0.40 -12.31 14.09
N PHE A 166 0.23 -11.56 12.99
CA PHE A 166 -0.30 -10.18 13.07
C PHE A 166 -1.70 -10.09 13.67
N LEU A 167 -2.54 -11.09 13.42
CA LEU A 167 -3.92 -11.13 13.92
C LEU A 167 -3.98 -11.39 15.43
N ASN A 168 -2.86 -11.74 16.06
CA ASN A 168 -2.73 -11.90 17.51
C ASN A 168 -2.29 -10.61 18.21
N VAL A 169 -2.08 -9.51 17.47
CA VAL A 169 -1.69 -8.21 18.02
C VAL A 169 -2.86 -7.24 17.84
N GLU A 170 -3.45 -6.78 18.95
CA GLU A 170 -4.53 -5.78 18.90
C GLU A 170 -4.00 -4.37 18.59
N LEU A 171 -4.80 -3.62 17.83
CA LEU A 171 -4.63 -2.18 17.62
C LEU A 171 -5.25 -1.42 18.78
N ASP A 172 -4.59 -0.31 19.13
CA ASP A 172 -5.17 0.69 20.03
C ASP A 172 -6.50 1.20 19.47
N LYS A 173 -7.46 1.46 20.37
CA LYS A 173 -8.82 1.87 19.99
C LYS A 173 -8.81 3.16 19.17
N GLU A 174 -7.87 4.06 19.41
CA GLU A 174 -7.76 5.34 18.70
C GLU A 174 -7.29 5.18 17.24
N ASP A 175 -6.51 4.14 16.96
CA ASP A 175 -5.92 3.90 15.64
C ASP A 175 -6.78 2.99 14.75
N ARG A 176 -7.81 2.33 15.30
CA ARG A 176 -8.69 1.45 14.49
C ARG A 176 -9.37 2.21 13.35
N ASP A 177 -9.56 3.50 13.51
CA ASP A 177 -10.32 4.34 12.58
C ASP A 177 -9.59 4.67 11.28
N VAL A 178 -8.27 4.46 11.24
CA VAL A 178 -7.50 4.56 9.99
C VAL A 178 -7.50 3.25 9.19
N THR A 179 -8.13 2.19 9.73
CA THR A 179 -8.20 0.86 9.12
C THR A 179 -9.60 0.49 8.63
N ARG A 180 -10.44 1.48 8.34
CA ARG A 180 -11.81 1.22 7.90
C ARG A 180 -11.83 0.61 6.51
N PHE A 181 -12.87 -0.15 6.21
CA PHE A 181 -13.19 -0.57 4.86
C PHE A 181 -14.69 -0.79 4.69
N PHE A 182 -15.17 -0.66 3.46
CA PHE A 182 -16.57 -0.87 3.13
C PHE A 182 -16.85 -2.33 2.81
N TRP A 183 -18.04 -2.81 3.15
CA TRP A 183 -18.56 -4.10 2.72
C TRP A 183 -20.06 -4.02 2.47
N LEU A 184 -20.62 -4.94 1.69
CA LEU A 184 -22.06 -5.01 1.48
C LEU A 184 -22.76 -5.56 2.73
N SER A 185 -23.93 -5.00 3.08
CA SER A 185 -24.76 -5.57 4.15
C SER A 185 -25.26 -6.97 3.80
N ASP A 186 -25.57 -7.20 2.52
CA ASP A 186 -25.86 -8.51 1.96
C ASP A 186 -24.91 -8.79 0.78
N PRO A 187 -23.95 -9.73 0.91
CA PRO A 187 -23.05 -10.11 -0.19
C PRO A 187 -23.74 -10.68 -1.42
N SER A 188 -24.99 -11.15 -1.29
CA SER A 188 -25.78 -11.72 -2.39
C SER A 188 -26.45 -10.65 -3.23
N ASP A 189 -26.65 -9.46 -2.65
CA ASP A 189 -27.28 -8.30 -3.27
C ASP A 189 -26.26 -7.17 -3.45
N PRO A 190 -25.76 -6.96 -4.69
CA PRO A 190 -24.81 -5.89 -4.99
C PRO A 190 -25.34 -4.49 -4.75
N ASP A 191 -26.65 -4.30 -4.72
CA ASP A 191 -27.30 -3.01 -4.51
C ASP A 191 -27.60 -2.77 -3.02
N SER A 192 -27.26 -3.73 -2.16
CA SER A 192 -27.44 -3.60 -0.72
C SER A 192 -26.57 -2.49 -0.11
N PRO A 193 -27.02 -1.84 0.97
CA PRO A 193 -26.28 -0.76 1.60
C PRO A 193 -24.84 -1.15 1.98
N LEU A 194 -23.91 -0.22 1.79
CA LEU A 194 -22.55 -0.37 2.30
C LEU A 194 -22.52 -0.19 3.82
N ILE A 195 -21.87 -1.14 4.48
CA ILE A 195 -21.54 -1.09 5.90
C ILE A 195 -20.04 -0.88 6.09
N THR A 196 -19.69 -0.22 7.18
CA THR A 196 -18.29 0.05 7.51
C THR A 196 -17.79 -0.94 8.56
N TYR A 197 -16.71 -1.63 8.23
CA TYR A 197 -15.90 -2.39 9.17
C TYR A 197 -14.60 -1.65 9.45
N ARG A 198 -13.96 -1.96 10.59
CA ARG A 198 -12.59 -1.56 10.91
C ARG A 198 -11.85 -2.71 11.56
N PHE A 199 -10.52 -2.73 11.45
CA PHE A 199 -9.70 -3.74 12.11
C PHE A 199 -9.55 -3.45 13.60
N ARG A 200 -9.59 -4.52 14.39
CA ARG A 200 -9.19 -4.53 15.80
C ARG A 200 -7.76 -4.97 16.01
N VAL A 201 -7.17 -5.62 15.00
CA VAL A 201 -5.85 -6.25 15.05
C VAL A 201 -4.96 -5.71 13.93
N VAL A 202 -3.66 -5.88 14.07
CA VAL A 202 -2.68 -5.47 13.06
C VAL A 202 -2.98 -6.23 11.76
N LEU A 203 -3.22 -5.49 10.67
CA LEU A 203 -3.54 -6.06 9.36
C LEU A 203 -2.31 -6.20 8.48
N PHE A 204 -2.33 -7.15 7.55
CA PHE A 204 -1.34 -7.20 6.49
C PHE A 204 -1.49 -6.03 5.52
N GLY A 205 -0.37 -5.48 5.05
CA GLY A 205 -0.34 -4.44 4.01
C GLY A 205 0.18 -3.09 4.50
N THR A 206 0.28 -2.87 5.82
CA THR A 206 0.88 -1.64 6.35
C THR A 206 2.41 -1.74 6.48
N THR A 207 3.12 -0.63 6.22
CA THR A 207 4.59 -0.54 6.33
C THR A 207 5.10 -0.83 7.75
N CYS A 208 4.34 -0.45 8.78
CA CYS A 208 4.73 -0.62 10.18
C CYS A 208 4.39 -2.00 10.78
N SER A 209 3.54 -2.81 10.12
CA SER A 209 3.09 -4.10 10.66
C SER A 209 4.22 -5.05 11.04
N PRO A 210 5.23 -5.31 10.18
CA PRO A 210 6.35 -6.20 10.52
C PRO A 210 7.10 -5.77 11.76
N TYR A 211 7.31 -4.46 11.91
CA TYR A 211 7.97 -3.88 13.08
C TYR A 211 7.14 -4.09 14.35
N ILE A 212 5.84 -3.81 14.32
CA ILE A 212 4.94 -3.97 15.48
C ILE A 212 4.95 -5.43 15.96
N LEU A 213 4.88 -6.39 15.03
CA LEU A 213 4.93 -7.81 15.37
C LEU A 213 6.27 -8.18 16.01
N ASN A 214 7.38 -7.78 15.39
CA ASN A 214 8.72 -8.08 15.91
C ASN A 214 8.96 -7.46 17.29
N ALA A 215 8.53 -6.20 17.50
CA ALA A 215 8.62 -5.53 18.79
C ALA A 215 7.80 -6.26 19.87
N THR A 216 6.58 -6.70 19.51
CA THR A 216 5.71 -7.50 20.39
C THR A 216 6.38 -8.81 20.78
N LEU A 217 6.91 -9.56 19.81
CA LEU A 217 7.62 -10.83 20.07
C LEU A 217 8.84 -10.61 20.97
N MET A 218 9.67 -9.60 20.68
CA MET A 218 10.84 -9.29 21.51
C MET A 218 10.47 -8.91 22.95
N LYS A 219 9.37 -8.18 23.13
CA LYS A 219 8.84 -7.88 24.47
C LYS A 219 8.41 -9.16 25.20
N HIS A 220 7.66 -10.04 24.53
CA HIS A 220 7.25 -11.32 25.12
C HIS A 220 8.45 -12.21 25.45
N PHE A 221 9.48 -12.28 24.59
CA PHE A 221 10.69 -13.01 24.89
C PHE A 221 11.38 -12.46 26.13
N LYS A 222 11.60 -11.14 26.20
CA LYS A 222 12.24 -10.50 27.38
C LYS A 222 11.48 -10.74 28.68
N LEU A 223 10.16 -10.65 28.67
CA LEU A 223 9.32 -10.86 29.86
C LEU A 223 9.30 -12.32 30.34
N ASN A 224 9.41 -13.27 29.41
CA ASN A 224 9.41 -14.71 29.71
C ASN A 224 10.83 -15.31 29.77
N SER A 225 11.87 -14.47 29.67
CA SER A 225 13.27 -14.88 29.81
C SER A 225 13.63 -15.04 31.29
N CYS A 226 13.12 -16.09 31.96
CA CYS A 226 13.69 -16.76 33.14
C CYS A 226 12.76 -17.92 33.56
N LYS A 227 13.15 -19.20 33.47
CA LYS A 227 14.02 -19.88 34.46
C LYS A 227 15.03 -20.90 33.88
N ASN A 228 15.08 -21.17 32.57
CA ASN A 228 15.87 -22.29 32.02
C ASN A 228 16.91 -21.97 30.92
N SER A 229 17.10 -20.72 30.49
CA SER A 229 18.03 -20.39 29.40
C SER A 229 19.10 -19.40 29.84
N ARG A 230 20.20 -19.91 30.40
CA ARG A 230 21.44 -19.12 30.63
C ARG A 230 22.20 -18.79 29.32
N ASP A 231 21.68 -19.18 28.15
CA ASP A 231 22.40 -19.04 26.87
C ASP A 231 22.05 -17.80 26.03
N THR A 232 21.11 -16.96 26.44
CA THR A 232 20.68 -15.79 25.64
C THR A 232 21.34 -14.47 26.01
N GLU A 233 22.17 -14.41 27.06
CA GLU A 233 22.97 -13.23 27.39
C GLU A 233 24.38 -13.32 26.81
N LYS A 234 24.53 -13.01 25.52
CA LYS A 234 25.78 -12.40 25.01
C LYS A 234 25.42 -11.20 24.15
N ARG A 235 25.81 -10.03 24.67
CA ARG A 235 25.60 -8.68 24.12
C ARG A 235 26.14 -8.58 22.68
N PRO A 236 25.61 -7.68 21.83
CA PRO A 236 26.27 -7.33 20.59
C PRO A 236 27.60 -6.65 20.95
N VAL A 237 28.71 -7.27 20.53
CA VAL A 237 30.01 -6.61 20.51
C VAL A 237 30.08 -5.88 19.18
N CYS A 238 30.40 -4.59 19.23
CA CYS A 238 30.72 -3.76 18.07
C CYS A 238 31.90 -4.34 17.27
#